data_AF-A0A2R6MJ35-F1
#
_entry.id   AF-A0A2R6MJ35-F1
#
_cell.length_a   1.000
_cell.length_b   1.000
_cell.length_c   1.000
_cell.angle_alpha   90.00
_cell.angle_beta   90.00
_cell.angle_gamma   90.00
#
_symmetry.space_group_name_H-M   'P 1'
#
loop_
_entity.id
_entity.type
_entity.pdbx_description
1 polymer ?
#
loop_
_entity_poly.entity_id
_entity_poly.type
_entity_poly.pdbx_seq_one_letter_code
_entity_poly.pdbx_strand_id
1 'polypeptide(L)'
;MSDETDRTDAAERRQRLSRLGRILFGLGIALQASEDFREMEETVEYAESADVPLPELAAPLGSGTALLGGLGVATWRLPKLATGAVVTFLAVVTPTMHDFWNKEDAGGERLAFFGNLAMFGAAIAFFREAYR
;
A
#
# COMPACT_ATOMS: atom_id res chain seq x y z
N MET A 1 -28.42 -19.51 27.67
CA MET A 1 -26.98 -19.39 27.96
C MET A 1 -26.13 -19.78 26.74
N SER A 2 -26.38 -20.92 26.09
CA SER A 2 -25.62 -21.37 24.90
C SER A 2 -25.79 -20.48 23.65
N ASP A 3 -26.99 -19.96 23.42
CA ASP A 3 -27.34 -19.08 22.28
C ASP A 3 -26.79 -17.64 22.45
N GLU A 4 -26.47 -17.25 23.67
CA GLU A 4 -25.85 -15.96 23.96
C GLU A 4 -24.35 -16.02 23.68
N THR A 5 -23.67 -17.07 24.13
CA THR A 5 -22.25 -17.35 23.82
C THR A 5 -21.99 -17.49 22.32
N ASP A 6 -22.87 -18.19 21.58
CA ASP A 6 -22.71 -18.38 20.12
C ASP A 6 -22.87 -17.07 19.34
N ARG A 7 -23.75 -16.17 19.81
CA ARG A 7 -23.89 -14.81 19.26
C ARG A 7 -22.70 -13.91 19.61
N THR A 8 -22.11 -14.05 20.80
CA THR A 8 -20.91 -13.30 21.19
C THR A 8 -19.69 -13.74 20.38
N ASP A 9 -19.47 -15.05 20.21
CA ASP A 9 -18.38 -15.60 19.38
C ASP A 9 -18.53 -15.25 17.89
N ALA A 10 -19.76 -15.25 17.38
CA ALA A 10 -20.06 -14.85 16.00
C ALA A 10 -19.98 -13.32 15.77
N ALA A 11 -20.09 -12.51 16.82
CA ALA A 11 -19.88 -11.06 16.79
C ALA A 11 -18.39 -10.69 16.96
N GLU A 12 -17.64 -11.42 17.78
CA GLU A 12 -16.19 -11.25 17.94
C GLU A 12 -15.39 -11.73 16.71
N ARG A 13 -15.79 -12.85 16.08
CA ARG A 13 -15.23 -13.25 14.77
C ARG A 13 -15.51 -12.24 13.66
N ARG A 14 -16.56 -11.43 13.81
CA ARG A 14 -17.03 -10.45 12.81
C ARG A 14 -16.13 -9.22 12.71
N GLN A 15 -15.18 -9.02 13.63
CA GLN A 15 -14.38 -7.79 13.68
C GLN A 15 -12.94 -7.93 13.17
N ARG A 16 -12.46 -9.13 12.81
CA ARG A 16 -11.08 -9.31 12.32
C ARG A 16 -11.01 -9.36 10.81
N LEU A 17 -10.10 -8.58 10.22
CA LEU A 17 -9.89 -8.60 8.77
C LEU A 17 -9.39 -9.98 8.28
N SER A 18 -9.73 -10.32 7.04
CA SER A 18 -9.38 -11.59 6.41
C SER A 18 -7.86 -11.79 6.33
N ARG A 19 -7.37 -12.95 6.79
CA ARG A 19 -5.96 -13.34 6.66
C ARG A 19 -5.54 -13.48 5.21
N LEU A 20 -6.40 -14.06 4.37
CA LEU A 20 -6.12 -14.22 2.95
C LEU A 20 -6.05 -12.85 2.27
N GLY A 21 -7.01 -11.96 2.56
CA GLY A 21 -7.00 -10.59 2.04
C GLY A 21 -5.71 -9.85 2.43
N ARG A 22 -5.27 -10.00 3.67
CA ARG A 22 -4.01 -9.43 4.16
C ARG A 22 -2.78 -9.94 3.43
N ILE A 23 -2.69 -11.25 3.21
CA ILE A 23 -1.57 -11.86 2.50
C ILE A 23 -1.54 -11.38 1.05
N LEU A 24 -2.68 -11.43 0.35
CA LEU A 24 -2.78 -10.98 -1.04
C LEU A 24 -2.46 -9.50 -1.19
N PHE A 25 -2.98 -8.65 -0.30
CA PHE A 25 -2.70 -7.22 -0.30
C PHE A 25 -1.22 -6.93 -0.05
N GLY A 26 -0.63 -7.51 1.01
CA GLY A 26 0.77 -7.29 1.33
C GLY A 26 1.73 -7.83 0.26
N LEU A 27 1.46 -9.01 -0.28
CA LEU A 27 2.26 -9.58 -1.37
C LEU A 27 2.07 -8.81 -2.68
N GLY A 28 0.87 -8.35 -3.01
CA GLY A 28 0.62 -7.54 -4.21
C GLY A 28 1.47 -6.27 -4.22
N ILE A 29 1.48 -5.53 -3.11
CA ILE A 29 2.33 -4.35 -2.96
C ILE A 29 3.82 -4.72 -3.03
N ALA A 30 4.22 -5.80 -2.34
CA ALA A 30 5.62 -6.21 -2.33
C ALA A 30 6.12 -6.63 -3.72
N LEU A 31 5.29 -7.32 -4.50
CA LEU A 31 5.63 -7.76 -5.85
C LEU A 31 5.72 -6.56 -6.79
N GLN A 32 4.74 -5.65 -6.76
CA GLN A 32 4.79 -4.43 -7.54
C GLN A 32 6.04 -3.60 -7.22
N ALA A 33 6.31 -3.35 -5.94
CA ALA A 33 7.50 -2.61 -5.52
C ALA A 33 8.81 -3.33 -5.85
N SER A 34 8.79 -4.65 -6.01
CA SER A 34 9.98 -5.42 -6.41
C SER A 34 10.32 -5.23 -7.88
N GLU A 35 9.33 -4.94 -8.73
CA GLU A 35 9.54 -4.56 -10.14
C GLU A 35 10.23 -3.20 -10.19
N ASP A 36 9.67 -2.19 -9.52
CA ASP A 36 10.29 -0.85 -9.38
C ASP A 36 11.74 -0.94 -8.86
N PHE A 37 11.98 -1.81 -7.87
CA PHE A 37 13.31 -1.96 -7.29
C PHE A 37 14.32 -2.61 -8.25
N ARG A 38 13.86 -3.49 -9.15
CA ARG A 38 14.71 -4.15 -10.16
C ARG A 38 15.00 -3.25 -11.34
N GLU A 39 14.09 -2.32 -11.62
CA GLU A 39 14.14 -1.34 -12.71
C GLU A 39 14.37 0.06 -12.15
N MET A 40 15.40 0.18 -11.28
CA MET A 40 15.65 1.40 -10.51
C MET A 40 15.98 2.61 -11.39
N GLU A 41 16.74 2.41 -12.47
CA GLU A 41 17.07 3.50 -13.41
C GLU A 41 15.80 4.10 -14.02
N GLU A 42 14.88 3.24 -14.48
CA GLU A 42 13.58 3.64 -15.02
C GLU A 42 12.69 4.29 -13.95
N THR A 43 12.72 3.77 -12.72
CA THR A 43 11.96 4.35 -11.60
C THR A 43 12.45 5.75 -11.23
N VAL A 44 13.77 5.97 -11.25
CA VAL A 44 14.37 7.29 -11.00
C VAL A 44 14.02 8.26 -12.13
N GLU A 45 14.14 7.84 -13.40
CA GLU A 45 13.75 8.66 -14.56
C GLU A 45 12.26 9.03 -14.50
N TYR A 46 11.41 8.07 -14.15
CA TYR A 46 9.98 8.33 -13.98
C TYR A 46 9.70 9.32 -12.85
N ALA A 47 10.38 9.19 -11.69
CA ALA A 47 10.27 10.13 -10.58
C ALA A 47 10.74 11.54 -10.94
N GLU A 48 11.81 11.65 -11.74
CA GLU A 48 12.29 12.93 -12.28
C GLU A 48 11.25 13.56 -13.22
N SER A 49 10.64 12.76 -14.09
CA SER A 49 9.56 13.21 -14.99
C SER A 49 8.28 13.67 -14.27
N ALA A 50 8.14 13.28 -13.01
CA ALA A 50 7.05 13.65 -12.10
C ALA A 50 7.44 14.77 -11.12
N ASP A 51 8.57 15.44 -11.35
CA ASP A 51 9.07 16.56 -10.54
C ASP A 51 9.28 16.20 -9.05
N VAL A 52 9.55 14.94 -8.74
CA VAL A 52 9.80 14.50 -7.36
C VAL A 52 11.14 15.05 -6.86
N PRO A 53 11.20 15.70 -5.69
CA PRO A 53 12.46 16.17 -5.13
C PRO A 53 13.42 15.02 -4.83
N LEU A 54 14.68 15.17 -5.24
CA LEU A 54 15.75 14.18 -5.02
C LEU A 54 15.38 12.77 -5.54
N PRO A 55 15.09 12.61 -6.85
CA PRO A 55 14.55 11.36 -7.39
C PRO A 55 15.48 10.15 -7.16
N GLU A 56 16.80 10.36 -7.23
CA GLU A 56 17.82 9.33 -6.94
C GLU A 56 17.75 8.77 -5.51
N LEU A 57 17.17 9.50 -4.56
CA LEU A 57 16.94 9.03 -3.19
C LEU A 57 15.48 8.62 -2.97
N ALA A 58 14.55 9.40 -3.50
CA ALA A 58 13.12 9.21 -3.31
C ALA A 58 12.65 7.88 -3.93
N ALA A 59 13.11 7.52 -5.12
CA ALA A 59 12.74 6.27 -5.78
C ALA A 59 13.21 5.03 -4.97
N PRO A 60 14.51 4.86 -4.64
CA PRO A 60 14.93 3.72 -3.82
C PRO A 60 14.25 3.64 -2.45
N LEU A 61 14.05 4.79 -1.79
CA LEU A 61 13.37 4.83 -0.50
C LEU A 61 11.89 4.48 -0.63
N GLY A 62 11.22 4.97 -1.67
CA GLY A 62 9.83 4.67 -1.98
C GLY A 62 9.63 3.18 -2.24
N SER A 63 10.34 2.62 -3.23
CA SER A 63 10.26 1.21 -3.59
C SER A 63 10.67 0.30 -2.43
N GLY A 64 11.72 0.66 -1.68
CA GLY A 64 12.13 -0.08 -0.49
C GLY A 64 11.07 -0.06 0.63
N THR A 65 10.44 1.10 0.86
CA THR A 65 9.36 1.24 1.85
C THR A 65 8.15 0.41 1.46
N ALA A 66 7.75 0.47 0.19
CA ALA A 66 6.62 -0.31 -0.32
C ALA A 66 6.89 -1.82 -0.26
N LEU A 67 8.08 -2.26 -0.66
CA LEU A 67 8.50 -3.66 -0.62
C LEU A 67 8.50 -4.21 0.81
N LEU A 68 9.23 -3.56 1.72
CA LEU A 68 9.33 -3.99 3.11
C LEU A 68 8.00 -3.85 3.85
N GLY A 69 7.25 -2.79 3.55
CA GLY A 69 5.91 -2.56 4.07
C GLY A 69 4.94 -3.67 3.65
N GLY A 70 4.89 -4.00 2.37
CA GLY A 70 4.07 -5.09 1.82
C GLY A 70 4.38 -6.44 2.45
N LEU A 71 5.67 -6.82 2.52
CA LEU A 71 6.12 -8.04 3.21
C LEU A 71 5.77 -8.02 4.70
N GLY A 72 5.92 -6.87 5.35
CA GLY A 72 5.53 -6.66 6.74
C GLY A 72 4.03 -6.85 6.98
N VAL A 73 3.18 -6.40 6.05
CA VAL A 73 1.73 -6.61 6.09
C VAL A 73 1.40 -8.10 5.85
N ALA A 74 2.05 -8.75 4.89
CA ALA A 74 1.84 -10.16 4.59
C ALA A 74 2.29 -11.10 5.73
N THR A 75 3.34 -10.76 6.47
CA THR A 75 3.83 -11.54 7.61
C THR A 75 3.20 -11.14 8.96
N TRP A 76 2.70 -9.91 9.08
CA TRP A 76 2.02 -9.34 10.24
C TRP A 76 2.83 -9.36 11.55
N ARG A 77 4.16 -9.32 11.47
CA ARG A 77 5.04 -9.34 12.66
C ARG A 77 5.12 -7.98 13.37
N LEU A 78 5.12 -6.89 12.60
CA LEU A 78 5.14 -5.51 13.09
C LEU A 78 4.01 -4.72 12.43
N PRO A 79 2.73 -5.08 12.70
CA PRO A 79 1.61 -4.67 11.86
C PRO A 79 1.42 -3.15 11.82
N LYS A 80 1.58 -2.46 12.95
CA LYS A 80 1.46 -0.98 13.03
C LYS A 80 2.50 -0.26 12.17
N LEU A 81 3.76 -0.72 12.21
CA LEU A 81 4.83 -0.14 11.42
C LEU A 81 4.66 -0.47 9.93
N ALA A 82 4.36 -1.73 9.61
CA ALA A 82 4.21 -2.17 8.21
C ALA A 82 3.03 -1.49 7.51
N THR A 83 1.86 -1.50 8.14
CA THR A 83 0.66 -0.84 7.58
C THR A 83 0.82 0.68 7.56
N GLY A 84 1.46 1.26 8.57
CA GLY A 84 1.76 2.70 8.61
C GLY A 84 2.68 3.13 7.47
N ALA A 85 3.75 2.36 7.22
CA ALA A 85 4.67 2.59 6.11
C ALA A 85 3.95 2.55 4.76
N VAL A 86 3.09 1.54 4.53
CA VAL A 86 2.31 1.43 3.29
C VAL A 86 1.32 2.59 3.13
N VAL A 87 0.62 2.98 4.21
CA VAL A 87 -0.29 4.13 4.20
C VAL A 87 0.48 5.41 3.86
N THR A 88 1.60 5.69 4.52
CA THR A 88 2.41 6.88 4.26
C THR A 88 2.96 6.88 2.84
N PHE A 89 3.49 5.75 2.36
CA PHE A 89 3.97 5.61 0.98
C PHE A 89 2.87 5.94 -0.03
N LEU A 90 1.71 5.27 0.07
CA LEU A 90 0.59 5.49 -0.85
C LEU A 90 0.05 6.93 -0.77
N ALA A 91 0.00 7.53 0.41
CA ALA A 91 -0.45 8.91 0.58
C ALA A 91 0.47 9.93 -0.13
N VAL A 92 1.78 9.65 -0.21
CA VAL A 92 2.76 10.52 -0.86
C VAL A 92 2.87 10.21 -2.35
N VAL A 93 3.16 8.95 -2.70
CA VAL A 93 3.46 8.55 -4.09
C VAL A 93 2.29 8.78 -5.03
N THR A 94 1.05 8.61 -4.56
CA THR A 94 -0.14 8.67 -5.42
C THR A 94 -0.37 10.07 -6.01
N PRO A 95 -0.41 11.15 -5.22
CA PRO A 95 -0.55 12.49 -5.77
C PRO A 95 0.73 13.05 -6.40
N THR A 96 1.91 12.52 -6.08
CA THR A 96 3.18 13.03 -6.64
C THR A 96 3.53 12.38 -7.97
N MET A 97 3.39 11.06 -8.09
CA MET A 97 3.78 10.33 -9.30
C MET A 97 2.66 10.25 -10.33
N HIS A 98 1.40 10.20 -9.87
CA HIS A 98 0.24 9.98 -10.73
C HIS A 98 -0.71 11.17 -10.75
N ASP A 99 -0.16 12.37 -10.97
CA ASP A 99 -0.89 13.64 -10.99
C ASP A 99 -1.65 13.85 -12.31
N PHE A 100 -2.49 12.88 -12.68
CA PHE A 100 -3.16 12.79 -13.98
C PHE A 100 -3.95 14.05 -14.41
N TRP A 101 -4.29 14.93 -13.46
CA TRP A 101 -4.97 16.20 -13.72
C TRP A 101 -4.06 17.28 -14.35
N ASN A 102 -2.74 17.11 -14.33
CA ASN A 102 -1.76 18.01 -14.95
C ASN A 102 -1.17 17.48 -16.26
N LYS A 103 -1.56 16.27 -16.70
CA LYS A 103 -0.97 15.58 -17.87
C LYS A 103 -1.86 15.71 -19.11
N GLU A 104 -1.25 15.90 -20.28
CA GLU A 104 -1.97 15.98 -21.56
C GLU A 104 -2.55 14.61 -21.98
N ASP A 105 -1.78 13.52 -21.81
CA ASP A 105 -2.26 12.14 -21.97
C ASP A 105 -2.45 11.47 -20.59
N ALA A 106 -3.63 11.67 -20.01
CA ALA A 106 -3.93 11.27 -18.63
C ALA A 106 -4.42 9.81 -18.50
N GLY A 107 -4.47 9.01 -19.58
CA GLY A 107 -5.11 7.69 -19.56
C GLY A 107 -4.45 6.71 -18.58
N GLY A 108 -3.14 6.49 -18.77
CA GLY A 108 -2.34 5.58 -17.92
C GLY A 108 -2.22 6.10 -16.48
N GLU A 109 -1.89 7.37 -16.32
CA GLU A 109 -1.71 8.01 -15.01
C GLU A 109 -2.99 7.98 -14.16
N ARG A 110 -4.15 8.18 -14.79
CA ARG A 110 -5.44 8.10 -14.09
C ARG A 110 -5.72 6.68 -13.59
N LEU A 111 -5.39 5.66 -14.38
CA LEU A 111 -5.56 4.27 -13.96
C LEU A 111 -4.64 3.94 -12.78
N ALA A 112 -3.37 4.35 -12.85
CA ALA A 112 -2.41 4.18 -11.77
C ALA A 112 -2.85 4.90 -10.49
N PHE A 113 -3.30 6.15 -10.60
CA PHE A 113 -3.85 6.92 -9.48
C PHE A 113 -5.01 6.20 -8.79
N PHE A 114 -6.01 5.74 -9.54
CA PHE A 114 -7.16 5.03 -8.97
C PHE A 114 -6.78 3.67 -8.39
N GLY A 115 -5.82 2.97 -9.00
CA GLY A 115 -5.23 1.75 -8.45
C GLY A 115 -4.62 2.00 -7.08
N ASN A 116 -3.75 3.01 -6.97
CA ASN A 116 -3.12 3.38 -5.70
C ASN A 116 -4.14 3.90 -4.68
N LEU A 117 -5.17 4.63 -5.10
CA LEU A 117 -6.24 5.09 -4.22
C LEU A 117 -7.04 3.93 -3.63
N ALA A 118 -7.35 2.91 -4.44
CA ALA A 118 -8.01 1.69 -3.96
C ALA A 118 -7.12 0.93 -2.97
N MET A 119 -5.83 0.79 -3.29
CA MET A 119 -4.84 0.19 -2.37
C MET A 119 -4.70 1.00 -1.07
N PHE A 120 -4.76 2.32 -1.14
CA PHE A 120 -4.68 3.19 0.03
C PHE A 120 -5.88 3.00 0.96
N GLY A 121 -7.09 2.88 0.41
CA GLY A 121 -8.27 2.52 1.18
C GLY A 121 -8.13 1.18 1.91
N ALA A 122 -7.59 0.16 1.24
CA ALA A 122 -7.28 -1.13 1.86
C ALA A 122 -6.19 -1.02 2.94
N ALA A 123 -5.14 -0.22 2.68
CA ALA A 123 -4.06 0.05 3.62
C ALA A 123 -4.59 0.67 4.92
N ILE A 124 -5.50 1.66 4.84
CA ILE A 124 -6.15 2.28 6.00
C ILE A 124 -6.97 1.27 6.80
N ALA A 125 -7.68 0.37 6.13
CA ALA A 125 -8.45 -0.68 6.80
C ALA A 125 -7.52 -1.60 7.61
N PHE A 126 -6.44 -2.08 7.01
CA PHE A 126 -5.43 -2.90 7.72
C PHE A 126 -4.69 -2.13 8.80
N PHE A 127 -4.39 -0.85 8.57
CA PHE A 127 -3.78 0.02 9.58
C PHE A 127 -4.68 0.13 10.80
N ARG A 128 -5.98 0.39 10.62
CA ARG A 128 -6.94 0.44 11.73
C ARG A 128 -7.02 -0.89 12.48
N GLU A 129 -7.00 -2.01 11.76
CA GLU A 129 -6.99 -3.35 12.36
C GLU A 129 -5.73 -3.60 13.20
N ALA A 130 -4.57 -3.04 12.82
CA ALA A 130 -3.32 -3.19 13.57
C ALA A 130 -3.34 -2.55 14.97
N TYR A 131 -4.34 -1.72 15.28
CA TYR A 131 -4.52 -1.09 16.60
C TYR A 131 -5.64 -1.73 17.45
N ARG A 132 -6.33 -2.74 16.93
CA ARG A 132 -7.28 -3.55 17.70
C ARG A 132 -6.57 -4.72 18.38
#